data_AF-A0A843E9Y3-F1
#
_entry.id   AF-A0A843E9Y3-F1
#
_cell.length_a   1.000
_cell.length_b   1.000
_cell.length_c   1.000
_cell.angle_alpha   90.00
_cell.angle_beta   90.00
_cell.angle_gamma   90.00
#
_symmetry.space_group_name_H-M   'P 1'
#
loop_
_entity.id
_entity.type
_entity.pdbx_description
1 polymer ?
#
loop_
_entity_poly.entity_id
_entity_poly.type
_entity_poly.pdbx_seq_one_letter_code
_entity_poly.pdbx_strand_id
1 'polypeptide(L)' 'GVKSAHILDGRIKHTLLLEIFTKEGIGTMIYK' A
#
# COMPACT_ATOMS: atom_id res chain seq x y z
N GLY A 1 -18.36 -1.77 5.17
CA GLY A 1 -17.12 -2.58 5.13
C GLY A 1 -16.02 -1.78 4.46
N VAL A 2 -14.76 -2.17 4.66
CA VAL A 2 -13.59 -1.50 4.06
C VAL A 2 -13.48 -1.87 2.57
N LYS A 3 -13.07 -0.94 1.71
CA LYS A 3 -12.94 -1.18 0.25
C LYS A 3 -11.71 -2.02 -0.09
N SER A 4 -10.60 -1.78 0.59
CA SER A 4 -9.33 -2.49 0.45
C SER A 4 -8.53 -2.39 1.76
N ALA A 5 -7.55 -3.27 1.92
CA ALA A 5 -6.54 -3.25 2.98
C ALA A 5 -5.16 -3.45 2.36
N HIS A 6 -4.15 -2.75 2.88
CA HIS A 6 -2.80 -2.74 2.31
C HIS A 6 -1.80 -3.14 3.39
N ILE A 7 -0.92 -4.09 3.08
CA ILE A 7 0.18 -4.54 3.95
C ILE A 7 1.49 -4.00 3.38
N LEU A 8 2.22 -3.22 4.19
CA LEU A 8 3.40 -2.46 3.78
C LEU A 8 4.65 -2.89 4.54
N ASP A 9 5.82 -2.80 3.89
CA ASP A 9 7.12 -2.89 4.55
C ASP A 9 7.56 -1.52 5.07
N GLY A 10 7.46 -1.33 6.40
CA GLY A 10 7.82 -0.09 7.10
C GLY A 10 9.30 0.30 7.01
N ARG A 11 10.19 -0.59 6.54
CA ARG A 11 11.62 -0.29 6.39
C ARG A 11 11.92 0.54 5.14
N ILE A 12 11.00 0.53 4.17
CA ILE A 12 11.14 1.32 2.95
C ILE A 12 10.79 2.77 3.24
N LYS A 13 11.71 3.68 2.91
CA LYS A 13 11.48 5.12 3.08
C LYS A 13 10.25 5.55 2.28
N HIS A 14 9.41 6.35 2.93
CA HIS A 14 8.19 6.89 2.32
C HIS A 14 7.21 5.81 1.84
N THR A 15 7.23 4.61 2.44
CA THR A 15 6.39 3.48 2.02
C THR A 15 4.92 3.84 1.84
N LEU A 16 4.38 4.65 2.76
CA LEU A 16 3.00 5.13 2.68
C LEU A 16 2.72 6.00 1.44
N LEU A 17 3.65 6.90 1.11
CA LEU A 17 3.49 7.80 -0.04
C LEU A 17 3.63 7.03 -1.35
N LEU A 18 4.59 6.10 -1.40
CA LEU A 18 4.77 5.22 -2.55
C LEU A 18 3.51 4.38 -2.79
N GLU A 19 2.91 3.82 -1.74
CA GLU A 19 1.68 3.04 -1.88
C GLU A 19 0.49 3.85 -2.40
N ILE A 20 0.32 5.09 -1.93
CA ILE A 20 -0.86 5.90 -2.24
C ILE A 20 -0.72 6.66 -3.57
N PHE A 21 0.49 7.10 -3.91
CA PHE A 21 0.74 8.04 -5.00
C PHE A 21 1.47 7.42 -6.21
N THR A 22 1.65 6.11 -6.24
CA THR A 22 2.13 5.38 -7.43
C THR A 22 1.06 4.43 -7.93
N LYS A 23 1.07 4.11 -9.24
CA LYS A 23 0.09 3.17 -9.81
C LYS A 23 0.45 1.73 -9.50
N GLU A 24 1.75 1.45 -9.43
CA GLU A 24 2.29 0.14 -9.17
C GLU A 24 2.06 -0.28 -7.71
N GLY A 25 2.09 0.68 -6.78
CA GLY A 25 2.14 0.38 -5.34
C GLY A 25 3.44 -0.36 -4.99
N ILE A 26 3.66 -0.57 -3.69
CA ILE A 26 4.84 -1.33 -3.22
C ILE A 26 4.49 -2.38 -2.15
N GLY A 27 3.22 -2.44 -1.74
CA GLY A 27 2.70 -3.37 -0.76
C GLY A 27 1.94 -4.56 -1.34
N THR A 28 1.30 -5.29 -0.45
CA THR A 28 0.29 -6.28 -0.82
C THR A 28 -1.10 -5.69 -0.59
N MET A 29 -1.91 -5.62 -1.65
CA MET A 29 -3.29 -5.15 -1.58
C MET A 29 -4.27 -6.32 -1.47
N ILE A 30 -5.13 -6.27 -0.45
CA ILE A 30 -6.28 -7.14 -0.26
C ILE A 30 -7.53 -6.34 -0.62
N TYR A 31 -8.33 -6.85 -1.54
CA TYR A 31 -9.58 -6.24 -2.00
C TYR A 31 -10.74 -7.22 -1.89
N LYS A 32 -11.96 -6.68 -1.85
CA LYS A 32 -13.19 -7.48 -1.89
C LYS A 32 -13.54 -7.86 -3.33
#